data_AF-A0AA91U5U0-F1
#
_entry.id   AF-A0AA91U5U0-F1
#
_cell.length_a   1.000
_cell.length_b   1.000
_cell.length_c   1.000
_cell.angle_alpha   90.00
_cell.angle_beta   90.00
_cell.angle_gamma   90.00
#
_symmetry.space_group_name_H-M   'P 1'
#
loop_
_entity.id
_entity.type
_entity.pdbx_description
1 polymer ?
#
loop_
_entity_poly.entity_id
_entity_poly.type
_entity_poly.pdbx_seq_one_letter_code
_entity_poly.pdbx_strand_id
1 'polypeptide(L)'
;MVSDASPEHAWRKVLQTKVIDAAAGTVEEPWETAVDMMPADLIKRSFGRLQANCKFPELGLLASYVSENGSWIPQGKQATFNGLVSSDTMLAIAQYYEQNVDSFLDTPKYPPPLA
;
A
#
# COMPACT_ATOMS: atom_id res chain seq x y z
N MET A 1 15.36 16.35 8.20
CA MET A 1 13.90 16.20 8.00
C MET A 1 13.71 15.66 6.59
N VAL A 2 13.17 14.44 6.43
CA VAL A 2 12.83 13.91 5.11
C VAL A 2 11.47 14.49 4.76
N SER A 3 11.36 15.17 3.63
CA SER A 3 10.09 15.74 3.16
C SER A 3 9.15 14.62 2.72
N ASP A 4 7.90 14.66 3.19
CA ASP A 4 6.83 13.75 2.77
C ASP A 4 6.15 14.25 1.46
N ALA A 5 6.67 15.31 0.83
CA ALA A 5 6.24 15.84 -0.47
C ALA A 5 7.42 16.12 -1.41
N SER A 6 7.19 15.89 -2.70
CA SER A 6 8.08 16.29 -3.79
C SER A 6 7.99 17.79 -4.04
N PRO A 7 9.06 18.42 -4.56
CA PRO A 7 8.96 19.80 -5.01
C PRO A 7 7.94 19.93 -6.17
N GLU A 8 7.21 21.05 -6.21
CA GLU A 8 6.10 21.26 -7.16
C GLU A 8 6.50 21.08 -8.63
N HIS A 9 7.74 21.41 -9.00
CA HIS A 9 8.24 21.22 -10.36
C HIS A 9 8.35 19.74 -10.78
N ALA A 10 8.30 18.80 -9.82
CA ALA A 10 8.29 17.37 -10.06
C ALA A 10 6.88 16.78 -10.14
N TRP A 11 5.84 17.59 -9.88
CA TRP A 11 4.46 17.13 -9.95
C TRP A 11 4.06 16.85 -11.39
N ARG A 12 3.25 15.82 -11.58
CA ARG A 12 2.84 15.35 -12.90
C ARG A 12 1.43 15.80 -13.21
N LYS A 13 1.20 16.21 -14.46
CA LYS A 13 -0.15 16.42 -14.98
C LYS A 13 -0.85 15.08 -15.09
N VAL A 14 -2.03 14.97 -14.48
CA VAL A 14 -2.89 13.80 -14.54
C VAL A 14 -4.33 14.23 -14.82
N LEU A 15 -5.12 13.32 -15.39
CA LEU A 15 -6.56 13.52 -15.50
C LEU A 15 -7.22 13.09 -14.20
N GLN A 16 -8.00 14.00 -13.61
CA GLN A 16 -8.85 13.74 -12.46
C GLN A 16 -10.30 13.85 -12.89
N THR A 17 -11.17 13.02 -12.31
CA THR A 17 -12.63 13.16 -12.43
C THR A 17 -13.27 13.05 -11.04
N LYS A 18 -14.50 13.53 -10.92
CA LYS A 18 -15.34 13.39 -9.75
C LYS A 18 -16.38 12.30 -10.00
N VAL A 19 -16.52 11.39 -9.05
CA VAL A 19 -17.59 10.39 -9.07
C VAL A 19 -18.91 11.07 -8.70
N ILE A 20 -19.91 10.95 -9.58
CA ILE A 20 -21.27 11.48 -9.37
C ILE A 20 -22.15 10.40 -8.72
N ASP A 21 -22.11 9.19 -9.29
CA ASP A 21 -22.84 8.02 -8.80
C ASP A 21 -21.95 6.78 -8.90
N ALA A 22 -21.52 6.27 -7.75
CA ALA A 22 -20.66 5.08 -7.67
C ALA A 22 -21.40 3.79 -8.03
N ALA A 23 -22.71 3.69 -7.79
CA ALA A 23 -23.49 2.50 -8.07
C ALA A 23 -23.78 2.37 -9.57
N ALA A 24 -24.08 3.50 -10.24
CA ALA A 24 -24.27 3.54 -11.68
C ALA A 24 -22.95 3.66 -12.47
N GLY A 25 -21.83 3.96 -11.80
CA GLY A 25 -20.53 4.18 -12.43
C GLY A 25 -20.44 5.51 -13.19
N THR A 26 -21.25 6.51 -12.83
CA THR A 26 -21.29 7.81 -13.51
C THR A 26 -20.26 8.78 -12.91
N VAL A 27 -19.49 9.44 -13.78
CA VAL A 27 -18.42 10.38 -13.43
C VAL A 27 -18.54 11.66 -14.24
N GLU A 28 -17.97 12.77 -13.75
CA GLU A 28 -17.84 14.02 -14.50
C GLU A 28 -16.80 13.88 -15.63
N GLU A 29 -16.81 14.82 -16.58
CA GLU A 29 -15.75 14.90 -17.59
C GLU A 29 -14.39 15.12 -16.91
N PRO A 30 -13.35 14.32 -17.23
CA PRO A 30 -12.04 14.48 -16.60
C PRO A 30 -11.37 15.82 -16.93
N TRP A 31 -10.69 16.42 -15.96
CA TRP A 31 -9.88 17.63 -16.13
C TRP A 31 -8.41 17.41 -15.75
N GLU A 32 -7.52 18.23 -16.31
CA GLU A 32 -6.10 18.19 -15.94
C GLU A 32 -5.87 18.80 -14.55
N THR A 33 -5.04 18.13 -13.74
CA THR A 33 -4.53 18.65 -12.48
C THR A 33 -3.06 18.25 -12.30
N ALA A 34 -2.30 19.04 -11.54
CA ALA A 34 -0.93 18.69 -11.17
C ALA A 34 -0.94 17.98 -9.81
N VAL A 35 -0.39 16.76 -9.76
CA VAL A 35 -0.39 15.92 -8.56
C VAL A 35 1.01 15.45 -8.23
N ASP A 36 1.36 15.47 -6.94
CA ASP A 36 2.56 14.80 -6.44
C ASP A 36 2.36 13.28 -6.52
N MET A 37 3.07 12.66 -7.45
CA MET A 37 2.96 11.22 -7.71
C MET A 37 4.09 10.42 -7.04
N MET A 38 4.92 11.04 -6.20
CA MET A 38 5.94 10.31 -5.42
C MET A 38 5.36 9.12 -4.65
N PRO A 39 4.19 9.21 -3.98
CA PRO A 39 3.59 8.06 -3.32
C PRO A 39 3.42 6.85 -4.25
N ALA A 40 2.89 7.08 -5.47
CA ALA A 40 2.72 6.02 -6.46
C ALA A 40 4.05 5.44 -6.94
N ASP A 41 5.08 6.27 -7.11
CA ASP A 41 6.43 5.82 -7.49
C ASP A 41 7.10 4.99 -6.40
N LEU A 42 6.94 5.39 -5.14
CA LEU A 42 7.45 4.65 -3.98
C LEU A 42 6.76 3.30 -3.81
N ILE A 43 5.43 3.23 -4.02
CA ILE A 43 4.69 1.97 -4.07
C ILE A 43 5.27 1.08 -5.16
N LYS A 44 5.38 1.58 -6.39
CA LYS A 44 5.88 0.82 -7.54
C LYS A 44 7.31 0.30 -7.31
N ARG A 45 8.19 1.15 -6.77
CA ARG A 45 9.58 0.79 -6.48
C ARG A 45 9.67 -0.28 -5.38
N SER A 46 8.89 -0.13 -4.32
CA SER A 46 8.87 -1.08 -3.19
C SER A 46 8.29 -2.41 -3.63
N PHE A 47 7.18 -2.39 -4.37
CA PHE A 47 6.55 -3.58 -4.93
C PHE A 47 7.50 -4.32 -5.89
N GLY A 48 8.16 -3.61 -6.80
CA GLY A 48 9.14 -4.20 -7.71
C GLY A 48 10.30 -4.89 -6.97
N ARG A 49 10.76 -4.33 -5.85
CA ARG A 49 11.79 -4.95 -5.00
C ARG A 49 11.26 -6.19 -4.28
N LEU A 50 10.05 -6.12 -3.73
CA LEU A 50 9.40 -7.27 -3.10
C LEU A 50 9.23 -8.42 -4.10
N GLN A 51 8.74 -8.11 -5.30
CA GLN A 51 8.54 -9.09 -6.35
C GLN A 51 9.86 -9.70 -6.83
N ALA A 52 10.89 -8.89 -7.07
CA ALA A 52 12.20 -9.37 -7.53
C ALA A 52 12.91 -10.30 -6.52
N ASN A 53 12.58 -10.20 -5.23
CA ASN A 53 13.15 -11.03 -4.17
C ASN A 53 12.20 -12.13 -3.66
N CYS A 54 10.99 -12.22 -4.21
CA CYS A 54 10.01 -13.22 -3.84
C CYS A 54 10.32 -14.54 -4.54
N LYS A 55 10.95 -15.48 -3.82
CA LYS A 55 11.30 -16.81 -4.33
C LYS A 55 10.12 -17.78 -4.41
N PHE A 56 9.06 -17.50 -3.64
CA PHE A 56 7.92 -18.40 -3.46
C PHE A 56 6.66 -17.76 -4.03
N PRO A 57 6.13 -18.26 -5.16
CA PRO A 57 4.95 -17.68 -5.79
C PRO A 57 3.71 -17.70 -4.90
N GLU A 58 3.67 -18.58 -3.90
CA GLU A 58 2.61 -18.74 -2.90
C GLU A 58 2.50 -17.55 -1.95
N LEU A 59 3.56 -16.76 -1.79
CA LEU A 59 3.51 -15.58 -0.95
C LEU A 59 2.77 -14.43 -1.63
N GLY A 60 1.78 -13.90 -0.91
CA GLY A 60 1.13 -12.64 -1.25
C GLY A 60 2.06 -11.46 -0.96
N LEU A 61 2.00 -10.45 -1.82
CA LEU A 61 2.79 -9.23 -1.69
C LEU A 61 1.85 -8.03 -1.65
N LEU A 62 2.16 -7.05 -0.81
CA LEU A 62 1.44 -5.79 -0.73
C LEU A 62 2.45 -4.65 -0.53
N ALA A 63 2.29 -3.60 -1.32
CA ALA A 63 2.98 -2.33 -1.10
C ALA A 63 1.92 -1.22 -1.04
N SER A 64 1.95 -0.46 0.05
CA SER A 64 1.05 0.67 0.29
C SER A 64 1.85 1.88 0.76
N TYR A 65 1.39 3.08 0.40
CA TYR A 65 1.92 4.32 0.94
C TYR A 65 0.85 4.93 1.84
N VAL A 66 1.16 4.99 3.14
CA VAL A 66 0.28 5.51 4.18
C VAL A 66 0.76 6.92 4.54
N SER A 67 -0.15 7.89 4.46
CA SER A 67 0.11 9.28 4.82
C SER A 67 -0.98 9.83 5.74
N GLU A 68 -0.72 10.95 6.40
CA GLU A 68 -1.72 11.64 7.24
C GLU A 68 -2.96 12.07 6.42
N ASN A 69 -2.78 12.32 5.13
CA ASN A 69 -3.84 12.76 4.21
C ASN A 69 -4.57 11.58 3.54
N GLY A 70 -4.35 10.36 4.02
CA GLY A 70 -4.96 9.14 3.51
C GLY A 70 -3.99 8.20 2.81
N SER A 71 -4.56 7.14 2.24
CA SER A 71 -3.80 6.05 1.61
C SER A 71 -3.90 6.14 0.10
N TRP A 72 -2.76 5.98 -0.58
CA TRP A 72 -2.74 5.81 -2.02
C TRP A 72 -3.16 4.40 -2.41
N ILE A 73 -3.66 4.24 -3.64
CA ILE A 73 -4.06 2.93 -4.16
C ILE A 73 -2.86 1.98 -4.09
N PRO A 74 -2.94 0.87 -3.32
CA PRO A 74 -1.82 -0.03 -3.14
C PRO A 74 -1.58 -0.90 -4.36
N GLN A 75 -0.37 -1.46 -4.47
CA GLN A 75 -0.07 -2.55 -5.40
C GLN A 75 0.01 -3.87 -4.64
N GLY A 76 -0.68 -4.89 -5.16
CA GLY A 76 -0.75 -6.19 -4.53
C GLY A 76 -0.60 -7.34 -5.52
N LYS A 77 -0.06 -8.46 -5.02
CA LYS A 77 -0.11 -9.78 -5.64
C LYS A 77 -0.76 -10.72 -4.64
N GLN A 78 -1.82 -11.40 -5.05
CA GLN A 78 -2.49 -12.38 -4.20
C GLN A 78 -1.56 -13.57 -3.91
N ALA A 79 -1.63 -14.08 -2.67
CA ALA A 79 -1.05 -15.36 -2.31
C ALA A 79 -1.75 -16.50 -3.06
N THR A 80 -1.00 -17.54 -3.43
CA THR A 80 -1.59 -18.79 -3.93
C THR A 80 -1.56 -19.86 -2.85
N PHE A 81 -2.37 -20.90 -3.01
CA PHE A 81 -2.41 -21.99 -2.05
C PHE A 81 -1.03 -22.64 -1.88
N ASN A 82 -0.61 -22.80 -0.63
CA ASN A 82 0.60 -23.53 -0.26
C ASN A 82 0.20 -24.88 0.36
N GLY A 83 0.43 -25.97 -0.37
CA GLY A 83 0.10 -27.33 0.09
C GLY A 83 0.98 -27.88 1.22
N LEU A 84 2.01 -27.14 1.64
CA LEU A 84 2.91 -27.54 2.72
C LEU A 84 2.49 -27.02 4.09
N VAL A 85 1.48 -26.14 4.17
CA VAL A 85 1.05 -25.52 5.43
C VAL A 85 -0.29 -26.13 5.87
N SER A 86 -0.38 -26.57 7.12
CA SER A 86 -1.64 -27.09 7.66
C SER A 86 -2.66 -25.96 7.86
N SER A 87 -3.94 -26.25 7.60
CA SER A 87 -5.03 -25.31 7.85
C SER A 87 -5.09 -24.88 9.32
N ASP A 88 -4.83 -25.80 10.23
CA ASP A 88 -4.78 -25.52 11.68
C ASP A 88 -3.71 -24.48 12.02
N THR A 89 -2.54 -24.55 11.37
CA THR A 89 -1.46 -23.58 11.56
C THR A 89 -1.90 -22.20 11.08
N MET A 90 -2.53 -22.10 9.90
CA MET A 90 -3.04 -20.83 9.39
C MET A 90 -4.14 -20.23 10.27
N LEU A 91 -5.02 -21.07 10.83
CA LEU A 91 -6.06 -20.63 11.75
C LEU A 91 -5.48 -20.08 13.04
N ALA A 92 -4.48 -20.75 13.62
CA ALA A 92 -3.78 -20.28 14.81
C ALA A 92 -3.06 -18.94 14.57
N ILE A 93 -2.41 -18.77 13.41
CA ILE A 93 -1.79 -17.49 13.02
C ILE A 93 -2.85 -16.38 12.92
N ALA A 94 -3.98 -16.64 12.25
CA ALA A 94 -5.07 -15.67 12.12
C ALA A 94 -5.61 -15.24 13.49
N GLN A 95 -5.88 -16.21 14.38
CA GLN A 95 -6.34 -15.94 15.74
C GLN A 95 -5.34 -15.11 16.54
N TYR A 96 -4.03 -15.37 16.38
CA TYR A 96 -3.00 -14.56 17.04
C TYR A 96 -3.04 -13.11 16.58
N TYR A 97 -3.18 -12.86 15.27
CA TYR A 97 -3.29 -11.50 14.74
C TYR A 97 -4.52 -10.76 15.28
N GLU A 98 -5.68 -11.43 15.30
CA GLU A 98 -6.92 -10.83 15.81
C GLU A 98 -6.81 -10.46 17.31
N GLN A 99 -6.14 -11.29 18.10
CA GLN A 99 -5.98 -11.07 19.54
C GLN A 99 -4.90 -10.04 19.91
N ASN A 100 -3.97 -9.74 18.99
CA ASN A 100 -2.79 -8.91 19.27
C ASN A 100 -2.65 -7.72 18.31
N VAL A 101 -3.76 -7.21 17.78
CA VAL A 101 -3.78 -6.18 16.74
C VAL A 101 -2.92 -4.95 17.08
N ASP A 102 -2.94 -4.52 18.34
CA ASP A 102 -2.20 -3.33 18.81
C ASP A 102 -0.68 -3.51 18.65
N SER A 103 -0.16 -4.74 18.82
CA SER A 103 1.27 -5.04 18.67
C SER A 103 1.78 -4.83 17.24
N PHE A 104 0.88 -4.86 16.27
CA PHE A 104 1.21 -4.67 14.85
C PHE A 104 0.93 -3.25 14.36
N LEU A 105 -0.01 -2.54 14.99
CA LEU A 105 -0.32 -1.16 14.68
C LEU A 105 0.67 -0.17 15.35
N ASP A 106 1.23 -0.53 16.50
CA ASP A 106 2.27 0.26 17.20
C ASP A 106 3.68 0.05 16.61
N THR A 107 3.79 0.04 15.28
CA THR A 107 5.12 0.12 14.64
C THR A 107 5.52 1.59 14.55
N PRO A 108 6.47 2.09 15.37
CA PRO A 108 6.81 3.50 15.38
C PRO A 108 7.37 3.93 14.01
N LYS A 109 6.83 5.02 13.45
CA LYS A 109 7.29 5.62 12.16
C LYS A 109 8.79 5.94 12.17
N TYR A 110 9.32 6.23 13.35
CA TYR A 110 10.74 6.51 13.57
C TYR A 110 11.30 5.51 14.59
N PRO A 111 12.50 4.96 14.37
CA PRO A 111 13.17 4.21 15.42
C PRO A 111 13.33 5.11 16.66
N PRO A 112 13.26 4.54 17.88
CA PRO A 112 13.53 5.31 19.09
C PRO A 112 14.93 5.95 18.99
N PRO A 113 15.14 7.14 19.59
CA PRO A 113 16.46 7.75 19.61
C PRO A 113 17.47 6.75 20.19
N LEU A 114 18.65 6.66 19.58
CA LEU A 114 19.76 5.90 20.15
C LEU A 114 20.11 6.52 21.51
N ALA A 115 20.03 5.71 22.57
CA ALA A 115 20.42 6.08 23.93
C ALA A 115 21.94 6.22 24.07
#